data_AF-A0A933NES2-F1
#
_entry.id   AF-A0A933NES2-F1
#
_cell.length_a   1.000
_cell.length_b   1.000
_cell.length_c   1.000
_cell.angle_alpha   90.00
_cell.angle_beta   90.00
_cell.angle_gamma   90.00
#
_symmetry.space_group_name_H-M   'P 1'
#
loop_
_entity.id
_entity.type
_entity.pdbx_description
1 polymer ?
#
loop_
_entity_poly.entity_id
_entity_poly.type
_entity_poly.pdbx_seq_one_letter_code
_entity_poly.pdbx_strand_id
1 'polypeptide(L)'
;MSKFKYFAFLAVLVIGAVGFLVYAQNEDTTPPAAISVLAVSTTTISSITLTWTAIADVPSTGTTTSYDARYSTATITNDNWASTTQAINEPTPHAPGTAEAITISGLASSTTYYFAIKSKDALGNESLLSNIASGTTLSPATPIPTPVPSSTFKMVVAPLVLNPKSHGQWVTVKLFFPTRYKVSDIDYASIRLNGSLKPEARFKGFDLFDDIWSKFVKERAVSNLSLKFSRPGLINLIGSTTGSYDLTLTGTIGGAGFSATDKIKIINFTSASDRTLIMSTTSPAVYIILNGRLLHIPSAEAFGRHGYKWQNIKKISADELESYSTADLIKAGDSADVYLVVGGMKRHILSADVFNSYGFDWNDIATVSTTTLTDYPGVQLIKLAGDAKVYLLSGGKKHWISSASVFEKRKFNWNAVVIVNNVEADAIPTGENVQ
;
A
#
# COMPACT_ATOMS: atom_id res chain seq x y z
N MET A 1 -40.42 -87.20 0.55
CA MET A 1 -39.51 -86.85 -0.56
C MET A 1 -40.27 -86.98 -1.88
N SER A 2 -40.14 -85.98 -2.77
CA SER A 2 -40.58 -85.94 -4.20
C SER A 2 -42.08 -85.68 -4.46
N LYS A 3 -42.57 -84.85 -5.40
CA LYS A 3 -42.15 -83.64 -6.16
C LYS A 3 -43.40 -83.20 -6.99
N PHE A 4 -43.73 -81.90 -7.01
CA PHE A 4 -44.26 -81.06 -8.11
C PHE A 4 -45.34 -81.55 -9.14
N LYS A 5 -46.48 -80.81 -9.27
CA LYS A 5 -46.85 -79.92 -10.42
C LYS A 5 -48.34 -79.47 -10.41
N TYR A 6 -48.56 -78.21 -10.82
CA TYR A 6 -49.83 -77.48 -11.03
C TYR A 6 -50.59 -77.90 -12.30
N PHE A 7 -51.93 -77.79 -12.32
CA PHE A 7 -52.75 -77.23 -13.43
C PHE A 7 -54.19 -76.98 -12.94
N ALA A 8 -54.78 -75.83 -13.29
CA ALA A 8 -56.13 -75.39 -12.91
C ALA A 8 -56.95 -75.01 -14.15
N PHE A 9 -58.26 -75.30 -14.16
CA PHE A 9 -59.38 -74.69 -14.93
C PHE A 9 -60.64 -75.43 -14.44
N LEU A 10 -61.84 -74.90 -14.20
CA LEU A 10 -62.49 -73.59 -14.14
C LEU A 10 -63.92 -73.91 -13.64
N ALA A 11 -64.52 -73.12 -12.74
CA ALA A 11 -65.87 -73.38 -12.24
C ALA A 11 -66.70 -72.10 -12.04
N VAL A 12 -67.83 -72.06 -12.77
CA VAL A 12 -69.19 -71.73 -12.28
C VAL A 12 -69.53 -70.25 -11.98
N LEU A 13 -70.60 -69.71 -12.58
CA LEU A 13 -71.94 -69.50 -11.97
C LEU A 13 -72.76 -68.43 -12.72
N VAL A 14 -74.07 -68.68 -12.80
CA VAL A 14 -75.15 -67.83 -13.33
C VAL A 14 -75.48 -66.66 -12.36
N ILE A 15 -75.74 -65.50 -12.94
CA ILE A 15 -75.88 -64.17 -12.30
C ILE A 15 -77.32 -63.92 -11.79
N GLY A 16 -77.44 -63.46 -10.54
CA GLY A 16 -78.62 -62.79 -10.01
C GLY A 16 -78.33 -61.30 -9.79
N ALA A 17 -79.27 -60.43 -10.19
CA ALA A 17 -79.13 -58.98 -10.16
C ALA A 17 -79.08 -58.42 -8.73
N VAL A 18 -78.01 -57.67 -8.42
CA VAL A 18 -77.91 -56.76 -7.28
C VAL A 18 -77.54 -55.38 -7.84
N GLY A 19 -78.31 -54.36 -7.46
CA GLY A 19 -78.13 -52.99 -7.94
C GLY A 19 -76.71 -52.47 -7.69
N PHE A 20 -76.07 -52.01 -8.77
CA PHE A 20 -74.83 -51.26 -8.71
C PHE A 20 -75.14 -49.83 -8.23
N LEU A 21 -74.88 -49.54 -6.96
CA LEU A 21 -74.58 -48.18 -6.53
C LEU A 21 -73.21 -47.83 -7.10
N VAL A 22 -73.19 -46.98 -8.11
CA VAL A 22 -71.95 -46.33 -8.57
C VAL A 22 -71.55 -45.34 -7.47
N TYR A 23 -70.54 -45.70 -6.66
CA TYR A 23 -69.81 -44.73 -5.86
C TYR A 23 -69.01 -43.84 -6.83
N ALA A 24 -69.58 -42.70 -7.21
CA ALA A 24 -68.76 -41.61 -7.72
C ALA A 24 -67.90 -41.12 -6.55
N GLN A 25 -66.62 -41.50 -6.55
CA GLN A 25 -65.63 -40.82 -5.71
C GLN A 25 -65.61 -39.37 -6.21
N ASN A 26 -66.13 -38.44 -5.40
CA ASN A 26 -65.90 -37.02 -5.61
C ASN A 26 -64.40 -36.80 -5.32
N GLU A 27 -63.57 -36.88 -6.35
CA GLU A 27 -62.19 -36.43 -6.28
C GLU A 27 -62.20 -34.95 -5.85
N ASP A 28 -61.38 -34.60 -4.85
CA ASP A 28 -61.22 -33.21 -4.45
C ASP A 28 -60.59 -32.44 -5.61
N THR A 29 -61.27 -31.41 -6.09
CA THR A 29 -60.78 -30.52 -7.15
C THR A 29 -60.36 -29.16 -6.60
N THR A 30 -60.39 -28.98 -5.29
CA THR A 30 -60.18 -27.70 -4.64
C THR A 30 -58.71 -27.61 -4.21
N PRO A 31 -57.94 -26.64 -4.73
CA PRO A 31 -56.54 -26.49 -4.32
C PRO A 31 -56.41 -25.81 -2.95
N PRO A 32 -55.22 -25.93 -2.32
CA PRO A 32 -54.88 -25.12 -1.17
C PRO A 32 -54.92 -23.63 -1.46
N ALA A 33 -55.19 -22.83 -0.43
CA ALA A 33 -55.08 -21.37 -0.56
C ALA A 33 -53.63 -20.93 -0.81
N ALA A 34 -53.45 -19.83 -1.53
CA ALA A 34 -52.12 -19.29 -1.83
C ALA A 34 -51.41 -18.80 -0.57
N ILE A 35 -50.10 -19.02 -0.51
CA ILE A 35 -49.22 -18.44 0.52
C ILE A 35 -49.16 -16.92 0.29
N SER A 36 -49.71 -16.13 1.22
CA SER A 36 -49.80 -14.68 1.08
C SER A 36 -48.49 -13.94 1.36
N VAL A 37 -47.61 -14.51 2.18
CA VAL A 37 -46.33 -13.92 2.59
C VAL A 37 -45.22 -14.96 2.50
N LEU A 38 -44.49 -14.92 1.40
CA LEU A 38 -43.16 -15.46 1.21
C LEU A 38 -42.15 -14.33 1.46
N ALA A 39 -41.20 -14.55 2.36
CA ALA A 39 -40.20 -13.55 2.75
C ALA A 39 -38.78 -14.09 2.59
N VAL A 40 -37.82 -13.20 2.32
CA VAL A 40 -36.39 -13.49 2.37
C VAL A 40 -35.89 -13.20 3.79
N SER A 41 -35.20 -14.16 4.41
CA SER A 41 -34.72 -14.03 5.80
C SER A 41 -33.21 -13.90 5.92
N THR A 42 -32.44 -14.68 5.16
CA THR A 42 -30.97 -14.68 5.19
C THR A 42 -30.40 -14.69 3.78
N THR A 43 -29.38 -13.87 3.54
CA THR A 43 -28.67 -13.80 2.25
C THR A 43 -27.18 -14.00 2.49
N THR A 44 -26.57 -14.94 1.78
CA THR A 44 -25.12 -15.11 1.72
C THR A 44 -24.60 -14.69 0.35
N ILE A 45 -23.30 -14.91 0.10
CA ILE A 45 -22.69 -14.73 -1.22
C ILE A 45 -23.27 -15.69 -2.28
N SER A 46 -23.83 -16.83 -1.88
CA SER A 46 -24.25 -17.89 -2.82
C SER A 46 -25.55 -18.61 -2.42
N SER A 47 -26.27 -18.10 -1.43
CA SER A 47 -27.55 -18.67 -1.01
C SER A 47 -28.51 -17.62 -0.47
N ILE A 48 -29.82 -17.92 -0.57
CA ILE A 48 -30.91 -17.14 0.01
C ILE A 48 -31.87 -18.08 0.73
N THR A 49 -32.22 -17.76 1.97
CA THR A 49 -33.23 -18.48 2.75
C THR A 49 -34.57 -17.77 2.65
N LEU A 50 -35.60 -18.52 2.27
CA LEU A 50 -36.99 -18.07 2.24
C LEU A 50 -37.76 -18.62 3.44
N THR A 51 -38.74 -17.86 3.92
CA THR A 51 -39.63 -18.24 5.02
C THR A 51 -41.08 -17.92 4.69
N TRP A 52 -42.01 -18.78 5.10
CA TRP A 52 -43.46 -18.58 4.95
C TRP A 52 -44.23 -19.28 6.08
N THR A 53 -45.56 -19.16 6.07
CA THR A 53 -46.44 -19.87 7.00
C THR A 53 -47.21 -20.96 6.26
N ALA A 54 -47.22 -22.18 6.79
CA ALA A 54 -47.96 -23.31 6.23
C ALA A 54 -49.47 -23.00 6.18
N ILE A 55 -50.12 -23.35 5.07
CA ILE A 55 -51.54 -23.07 4.79
C ILE A 55 -52.33 -24.38 4.71
N ALA A 56 -53.59 -24.35 5.15
CA ALA A 56 -54.50 -25.49 5.03
C ALA A 56 -55.06 -25.63 3.61
N ASP A 57 -55.49 -26.84 3.26
CA ASP A 57 -56.30 -27.07 2.08
C ASP A 57 -57.76 -26.65 2.30
N VAL A 58 -58.56 -26.49 1.24
CA VAL A 58 -59.95 -26.00 1.32
C VAL A 58 -60.90 -27.05 0.75
N PRO A 59 -62.01 -27.44 1.44
CA PRO A 59 -62.44 -26.98 2.77
C PRO A 59 -61.47 -27.47 3.86
N SER A 60 -61.41 -26.73 4.98
CA SER A 60 -60.35 -26.67 6.01
C SER A 60 -59.99 -27.98 6.76
N THR A 61 -60.37 -29.13 6.23
CA THR A 61 -60.02 -30.48 6.69
C THR A 61 -58.92 -31.15 5.86
N GLY A 62 -58.59 -30.62 4.68
CA GLY A 62 -57.51 -31.16 3.85
C GLY A 62 -56.11 -30.66 4.25
N THR A 63 -55.09 -31.40 3.85
CA THR A 63 -53.68 -31.12 4.19
C THR A 63 -52.86 -30.80 2.94
N THR A 64 -52.17 -29.66 2.95
CA THR A 64 -51.06 -29.39 2.01
C THR A 64 -50.00 -30.47 2.20
N THR A 65 -49.58 -31.14 1.11
CA THR A 65 -48.64 -32.27 1.17
C THR A 65 -47.26 -31.93 0.62
N SER A 66 -47.14 -30.91 -0.22
CA SER A 66 -45.86 -30.50 -0.79
C SER A 66 -45.86 -29.02 -1.23
N TYR A 67 -44.66 -28.51 -1.46
CA TYR A 67 -44.42 -27.19 -2.04
C TYR A 67 -43.66 -27.31 -3.36
N ASP A 68 -43.92 -26.38 -4.28
CA ASP A 68 -43.10 -26.11 -5.47
C ASP A 68 -42.58 -24.68 -5.31
N ALA A 69 -41.34 -24.54 -4.83
CA ALA A 69 -40.69 -23.24 -4.66
C ALA A 69 -39.77 -22.98 -5.85
N ARG A 70 -39.85 -21.80 -6.45
CA ARG A 70 -39.08 -21.45 -7.65
C ARG A 70 -38.32 -20.15 -7.51
N TYR A 71 -37.26 -20.02 -8.30
CA TYR A 71 -36.42 -18.84 -8.35
C TYR A 71 -36.00 -18.48 -9.78
N SER A 72 -35.76 -17.19 -10.02
CA SER A 72 -35.35 -16.65 -11.32
C SER A 72 -34.60 -15.33 -11.16
N THR A 73 -33.77 -14.95 -12.14
CA THR A 73 -33.17 -13.60 -12.21
C THR A 73 -34.11 -12.56 -12.84
N ALA A 74 -35.25 -13.00 -13.38
CA ALA A 74 -36.36 -12.16 -13.82
C ALA A 74 -37.57 -12.35 -12.89
N THR A 75 -38.44 -11.33 -12.79
CA THR A 75 -39.67 -11.42 -11.97
C THR A 75 -40.52 -12.61 -12.39
N ILE A 76 -40.97 -13.39 -11.41
CA ILE A 76 -41.82 -14.57 -11.64
C ILE A 76 -43.27 -14.13 -11.81
N THR A 77 -43.97 -14.72 -12.78
CA THR A 77 -45.39 -14.50 -13.11
C THR A 77 -46.05 -15.84 -13.42
N ASN A 78 -47.38 -15.88 -13.52
CA ASN A 78 -48.07 -17.11 -13.95
C ASN A 78 -47.62 -17.58 -15.35
N ASP A 79 -47.33 -16.65 -16.26
CA ASP A 79 -46.95 -16.96 -17.63
C ASP A 79 -45.58 -17.64 -17.74
N ASN A 80 -44.64 -17.28 -16.86
CA ASN A 80 -43.29 -17.85 -16.88
C ASN A 80 -43.06 -18.96 -15.86
N TRP A 81 -44.00 -19.22 -14.95
CA TRP A 81 -43.89 -20.20 -13.85
C TRP A 81 -43.29 -21.54 -14.31
N ALA A 82 -43.87 -22.16 -15.34
CA ALA A 82 -43.46 -23.47 -15.83
C ALA A 82 -41.99 -23.54 -16.29
N SER A 83 -41.44 -22.40 -16.74
CA SER A 83 -40.05 -22.28 -17.21
C SER A 83 -39.06 -21.77 -16.16
N THR A 84 -39.54 -21.33 -14.98
CA THR A 84 -38.68 -20.88 -13.88
C THR A 84 -38.05 -22.05 -13.15
N THR A 85 -36.83 -21.84 -12.64
CA THR A 85 -36.05 -22.89 -12.00
C THR A 85 -36.67 -23.29 -10.67
N GLN A 86 -36.99 -24.58 -10.52
CA GLN A 86 -37.44 -25.11 -9.24
C GLN A 86 -36.27 -25.21 -8.26
N ALA A 87 -36.52 -24.83 -7.01
CA ALA A 87 -35.64 -25.10 -5.90
C ALA A 87 -35.58 -26.61 -5.63
N ILE A 88 -34.66 -27.01 -4.77
CA ILE A 88 -34.55 -28.40 -4.32
C ILE A 88 -34.60 -28.42 -2.79
N ASN A 89 -35.09 -29.52 -2.24
CA ASN A 89 -35.23 -29.75 -0.80
C ASN A 89 -36.28 -28.84 -0.13
N GLU A 90 -37.44 -28.65 -0.77
CA GLU A 90 -38.61 -28.10 -0.10
C GLU A 90 -38.96 -28.93 1.15
N PRO A 91 -39.31 -28.28 2.28
CA PRO A 91 -39.69 -29.02 3.49
C PRO A 91 -41.01 -29.75 3.28
N THR A 92 -41.19 -30.88 3.97
CA THR A 92 -42.52 -31.46 4.14
C THR A 92 -43.39 -30.48 4.93
N PRO A 93 -44.58 -30.10 4.43
CA PRO A 93 -45.46 -29.17 5.14
C PRO A 93 -45.82 -29.64 6.55
N HIS A 94 -45.67 -28.75 7.53
CA HIS A 94 -46.17 -28.91 8.90
C HIS A 94 -47.62 -28.42 9.00
N ALA A 95 -48.18 -28.53 10.22
CA ALA A 95 -49.54 -28.10 10.50
C ALA A 95 -49.77 -26.62 10.10
N PRO A 96 -50.96 -26.28 9.55
CA PRO A 96 -51.29 -24.91 9.18
C PRO A 96 -51.00 -23.90 10.31
N GLY A 97 -50.41 -22.75 9.96
CA GLY A 97 -49.96 -21.75 10.93
C GLY A 97 -48.51 -21.92 11.41
N THR A 98 -47.86 -23.04 11.10
CA THR A 98 -46.44 -23.26 11.42
C THR A 98 -45.53 -22.48 10.45
N ALA A 99 -44.42 -21.96 10.96
CA ALA A 99 -43.41 -21.30 10.13
C ALA A 99 -42.56 -22.36 9.38
N GLU A 100 -42.36 -22.14 8.09
CA GLU A 100 -41.60 -22.99 7.19
C GLU A 100 -40.42 -22.21 6.61
N ALA A 101 -39.38 -22.94 6.19
CA ALA A 101 -38.21 -22.34 5.56
C ALA A 101 -37.55 -23.26 4.52
N ILE A 102 -36.92 -22.65 3.52
CA ILE A 102 -36.04 -23.32 2.55
C ILE A 102 -34.80 -22.47 2.28
N THR A 103 -33.63 -23.09 2.11
CA THR A 103 -32.42 -22.39 1.69
C THR A 103 -32.06 -22.78 0.26
N ILE A 104 -32.16 -21.82 -0.65
CA ILE A 104 -31.78 -21.97 -2.06
C ILE A 104 -30.29 -21.62 -2.17
N SER A 105 -29.47 -22.60 -2.53
CA SER A 105 -28.00 -22.50 -2.62
C SER A 105 -27.52 -22.56 -4.06
N GLY A 106 -26.24 -22.23 -4.29
CA GLY A 106 -25.64 -22.26 -5.64
C GLY A 106 -25.96 -21.05 -6.50
N LEU A 107 -26.41 -19.95 -5.87
CA LEU A 107 -26.73 -18.71 -6.54
C LEU A 107 -25.46 -17.93 -6.89
N ALA A 108 -25.48 -17.19 -8.00
CA ALA A 108 -24.40 -16.28 -8.36
C ALA A 108 -24.32 -15.12 -7.35
N SER A 109 -23.11 -14.68 -7.01
CA SER A 109 -22.88 -13.53 -6.11
C SER A 109 -23.32 -12.22 -6.76
N SER A 110 -23.62 -11.20 -5.94
CA SER A 110 -24.04 -9.87 -6.41
C SER A 110 -25.22 -9.89 -7.40
N THR A 111 -26.11 -10.88 -7.28
CA THR A 111 -27.18 -11.12 -8.26
C THR A 111 -28.54 -11.09 -7.56
N THR A 112 -29.48 -10.33 -8.12
CA THR A 112 -30.87 -10.28 -7.64
C THR A 112 -31.65 -11.47 -8.17
N TYR A 113 -32.33 -12.17 -7.27
CA TYR A 113 -33.23 -13.27 -7.56
C TYR A 113 -34.64 -12.94 -7.07
N TYR A 114 -35.63 -13.42 -7.82
CA TYR A 114 -37.05 -13.38 -7.52
C TYR A 114 -37.52 -14.79 -7.19
N PHE A 115 -38.42 -14.91 -6.22
CA PHE A 115 -38.87 -16.16 -5.65
C PHE A 115 -40.39 -16.19 -5.55
N ALA A 116 -40.97 -17.35 -5.81
CA ALA A 116 -42.40 -17.60 -5.60
C ALA A 116 -42.62 -19.08 -5.25
N ILE A 117 -43.73 -19.38 -4.59
CA ILE A 117 -44.06 -20.71 -4.10
C ILE A 117 -45.52 -21.05 -4.39
N LYS A 118 -45.79 -22.31 -4.70
CA LYS A 118 -47.12 -22.91 -4.70
C LYS A 118 -47.19 -24.08 -3.73
N SER A 119 -48.35 -24.28 -3.14
CA SER A 119 -48.70 -25.45 -2.32
C SER A 119 -49.46 -26.48 -3.15
N LYS A 120 -49.29 -27.78 -2.86
CA LYS A 120 -50.09 -28.85 -3.48
C LYS A 120 -50.75 -29.72 -2.41
N ASP A 121 -51.97 -30.18 -2.69
CA ASP A 121 -52.70 -31.13 -1.83
C ASP A 121 -52.30 -32.60 -2.13
N ALA A 122 -53.04 -33.56 -1.57
CA ALA A 122 -52.78 -34.99 -1.77
C ALA A 122 -53.16 -35.52 -3.17
N LEU A 123 -54.02 -34.82 -3.90
CA LEU A 123 -54.48 -35.17 -5.25
C LEU A 123 -53.71 -34.42 -6.35
N GLY A 124 -52.83 -33.50 -5.96
CA GLY A 124 -51.97 -32.73 -6.86
C GLY A 124 -52.58 -31.40 -7.31
N ASN A 125 -53.68 -30.93 -6.72
CA ASN A 125 -54.21 -29.60 -7.02
C ASN A 125 -53.26 -28.54 -6.47
N GLU A 126 -52.89 -27.56 -7.32
CA GLU A 126 -51.95 -26.51 -6.97
C GLU A 126 -52.63 -25.21 -6.58
N SER A 127 -52.11 -24.54 -5.55
CA SER A 127 -52.53 -23.19 -5.18
C SER A 127 -52.24 -22.16 -6.29
N LEU A 128 -52.87 -20.99 -6.18
CA LEU A 128 -52.38 -19.80 -6.88
C LEU A 128 -50.95 -19.44 -6.40
N LEU A 129 -50.25 -18.64 -7.21
CA LEU A 129 -48.91 -18.15 -6.91
C LEU A 129 -48.89 -17.30 -5.63
N SER A 130 -47.84 -17.44 -4.82
CA SER A 130 -47.57 -16.51 -3.71
C SER A 130 -47.32 -15.07 -4.19
N ASN A 131 -47.12 -14.15 -3.24
CA ASN A 131 -46.42 -12.90 -3.57
C ASN A 131 -45.02 -13.20 -4.14
N ILE A 132 -44.47 -12.26 -4.90
CA ILE A 132 -43.11 -12.37 -5.42
C ILE A 132 -42.14 -11.79 -4.39
N ALA A 133 -41.32 -12.64 -3.78
CA ALA A 133 -40.23 -12.20 -2.93
C ALA A 133 -38.99 -11.93 -3.78
N SER A 134 -38.10 -11.03 -3.35
CA SER A 134 -36.83 -10.78 -4.03
C SER A 134 -35.69 -10.56 -3.04
N GLY A 135 -34.51 -11.06 -3.37
CA GLY A 135 -33.29 -10.87 -2.58
C GLY A 135 -32.05 -10.80 -3.47
N THR A 136 -31.02 -10.09 -3.02
CA THR A 136 -29.74 -9.97 -3.74
C THR A 136 -28.64 -10.64 -2.94
N THR A 137 -27.91 -11.57 -3.55
CA THR A 137 -26.76 -12.23 -2.91
C THR A 137 -25.64 -11.23 -2.62
N LEU A 138 -24.87 -11.50 -1.58
CA LEU A 138 -23.76 -10.63 -1.18
C LEU A 138 -22.66 -10.62 -2.24
N SER A 139 -21.84 -9.57 -2.24
CA SER A 139 -20.66 -9.49 -3.09
C SER A 139 -19.49 -10.30 -2.51
N PRO A 140 -18.60 -10.86 -3.34
CA PRO A 140 -17.37 -11.47 -2.86
C PRO A 140 -16.53 -10.48 -2.07
N ALA A 141 -15.98 -10.91 -0.93
CA ALA A 141 -15.02 -10.10 -0.19
C ALA A 141 -13.80 -9.86 -1.08
N THR A 142 -13.41 -8.60 -1.27
CA THR A 142 -12.14 -8.27 -1.92
C THR A 142 -11.01 -8.81 -1.03
N PRO A 143 -10.00 -9.53 -1.57
CA PRO A 143 -8.88 -9.98 -0.77
C PRO A 143 -8.20 -8.74 -0.16
N ILE A 144 -8.18 -8.65 1.17
CA ILE A 144 -7.38 -7.63 1.85
C ILE A 144 -5.92 -7.98 1.57
N PRO A 145 -5.13 -7.10 0.94
CA PRO A 145 -3.71 -7.36 0.77
C PRO A 145 -3.05 -7.50 2.14
N THR A 146 -2.43 -8.66 2.40
CA THR A 146 -1.75 -8.95 3.66
C THR A 146 -0.74 -7.83 3.97
N PRO A 147 -0.73 -7.26 5.19
CA PRO A 147 0.26 -6.24 5.57
C PRO A 147 1.68 -6.76 5.30
N VAL A 148 2.53 -5.93 4.72
CA VAL A 148 3.93 -6.30 4.52
C VAL A 148 4.60 -6.26 5.90
N PRO A 149 5.26 -7.34 6.36
CA PRO A 149 5.83 -7.39 7.70
C PRO A 149 6.83 -6.25 7.91
N SER A 150 6.66 -5.51 9.01
CA SER A 150 7.46 -4.30 9.34
C SER A 150 8.97 -4.57 9.39
N SER A 151 9.39 -5.80 9.68
CA SER A 151 10.81 -6.21 9.70
C SER A 151 11.50 -6.14 8.32
N THR A 152 10.72 -5.99 7.25
CA THR A 152 11.25 -5.84 5.89
C THR A 152 11.49 -4.38 5.49
N PHE A 153 11.08 -3.43 6.34
CA PHE A 153 11.34 -2.00 6.15
C PHE A 153 12.39 -1.54 7.15
N LYS A 154 13.31 -0.70 6.67
CA LYS A 154 14.23 0.04 7.54
C LYS A 154 13.96 1.52 7.39
N MET A 155 13.91 2.23 8.51
CA MET A 155 13.79 3.68 8.54
C MET A 155 15.08 4.28 9.10
N VAL A 156 15.50 5.41 8.55
CA VAL A 156 16.62 6.22 9.07
C VAL A 156 16.19 7.68 9.11
N VAL A 157 16.31 8.32 10.27
CA VAL A 157 15.99 9.72 10.50
C VAL A 157 17.27 10.57 10.48
N ALA A 158 17.22 11.71 9.79
CA ALA A 158 18.34 12.63 9.66
C ALA A 158 17.86 14.09 9.83
N PRO A 159 18.47 14.89 10.71
CA PRO A 159 19.51 14.49 11.66
C PRO A 159 18.98 13.53 12.74
N LEU A 160 19.88 12.71 13.30
CA LEU A 160 19.58 11.84 14.45
C LEU A 160 19.24 12.64 15.71
N VAL A 161 19.77 13.88 15.78
CA VAL A 161 19.55 14.80 16.88
C VAL A 161 18.80 16.04 16.40
N LEU A 162 17.69 16.35 17.05
CA LEU A 162 16.86 17.52 16.83
C LEU A 162 17.19 18.61 17.86
N ASN A 163 17.77 19.71 17.41
CA ASN A 163 17.77 20.98 18.14
C ASN A 163 16.58 21.84 17.71
N PRO A 164 15.60 22.11 18.59
CA PRO A 164 14.47 22.99 18.27
C PRO A 164 14.85 24.43 17.95
N LYS A 165 16.04 24.89 18.37
CA LYS A 165 16.55 26.26 18.12
C LYS A 165 17.38 26.39 16.84
N SER A 166 17.67 25.28 16.14
CA SER A 166 18.42 25.33 14.87
C SER A 166 17.55 25.92 13.74
N HIS A 167 18.19 26.62 12.80
CA HIS A 167 17.55 27.18 11.59
C HIS A 167 17.32 26.14 10.48
N GLY A 168 17.50 24.84 10.77
CA GLY A 168 17.16 23.77 9.85
C GLY A 168 15.67 23.75 9.51
N GLN A 169 15.33 23.61 8.24
CA GLN A 169 13.93 23.62 7.78
C GLN A 169 13.26 22.24 7.86
N TRP A 170 14.05 21.18 7.70
CA TRP A 170 13.53 19.83 7.48
C TRP A 170 14.18 18.79 8.40
N VAL A 171 13.44 17.73 8.67
CA VAL A 171 13.96 16.43 9.08
C VAL A 171 13.70 15.46 7.94
N THR A 172 14.74 14.78 7.50
CA THR A 172 14.67 13.80 6.42
C THR A 172 14.47 12.41 7.01
N VAL A 173 13.46 11.69 6.52
CA VAL A 173 13.24 10.28 6.81
C VAL A 173 13.55 9.50 5.55
N LYS A 174 14.51 8.58 5.62
CA LYS A 174 14.80 7.63 4.57
C LYS A 174 14.14 6.29 4.91
N LEU A 175 13.25 5.85 4.03
CA LEU A 175 12.61 4.55 4.10
C LEU A 175 13.31 3.62 3.09
N PHE A 176 13.78 2.48 3.57
CA PHE A 176 14.33 1.40 2.76
C PHE A 176 13.31 0.25 2.76
N PHE A 177 13.06 -0.32 1.59
CA PHE A 177 12.05 -1.35 1.41
C PHE A 177 12.55 -2.47 0.47
N PRO A 178 11.91 -3.66 0.48
CA PRO A 178 12.37 -4.80 -0.30
C PRO A 178 12.39 -4.51 -1.80
N THR A 179 13.39 -5.05 -2.50
CA THR A 179 13.65 -4.83 -3.94
C THR A 179 12.52 -5.26 -4.88
N ARG A 180 11.56 -6.06 -4.40
CA ARG A 180 10.36 -6.40 -5.16
C ARG A 180 9.39 -5.23 -5.34
N TYR A 181 9.53 -4.19 -4.52
CA TYR A 181 8.77 -2.95 -4.64
C TYR A 181 9.65 -1.84 -5.20
N LYS A 182 9.01 -0.90 -5.89
CA LYS A 182 9.59 0.33 -6.41
C LYS A 182 9.00 1.53 -5.69
N VAL A 183 9.66 2.68 -5.78
CA VAL A 183 9.10 3.95 -5.27
C VAL A 183 7.73 4.24 -5.88
N SER A 184 7.49 3.86 -7.13
CA SER A 184 6.20 4.01 -7.83
C SER A 184 5.05 3.23 -7.18
N ASP A 185 5.36 2.19 -6.41
CA ASP A 185 4.35 1.35 -5.78
C ASP A 185 3.85 1.96 -4.46
N ILE A 186 4.50 3.02 -3.98
CA ILE A 186 4.15 3.72 -2.74
C ILE A 186 3.01 4.70 -3.03
N ASP A 187 1.90 4.54 -2.31
CA ASP A 187 0.87 5.59 -2.27
C ASP A 187 1.36 6.71 -1.37
N TYR A 188 1.88 7.77 -1.98
CA TYR A 188 2.41 8.92 -1.25
C TYR A 188 1.34 9.61 -0.37
N ALA A 189 0.06 9.57 -0.77
CA ALA A 189 -1.02 10.21 -0.02
C ALA A 189 -1.34 9.47 1.29
N SER A 190 -0.98 8.18 1.37
CA SER A 190 -1.14 7.35 2.57
C SER A 190 -0.11 7.64 3.66
N ILE A 191 1.03 8.24 3.32
CA ILE A 191 2.19 8.33 4.22
C ILE A 191 1.90 9.21 5.44
N ARG A 192 2.17 8.68 6.64
CA ARG A 192 2.07 9.42 7.92
C ARG A 192 3.25 9.11 8.82
N LEU A 193 3.75 10.13 9.52
CA LEU A 193 4.68 9.99 10.64
C LEU A 193 3.89 10.12 11.96
N ASN A 194 4.06 9.13 12.83
CA ASN A 194 3.26 8.88 14.03
C ASN A 194 1.76 9.09 13.79
N GLY A 195 1.27 8.58 12.66
CA GLY A 195 -0.15 8.57 12.28
C GLY A 195 -0.74 9.91 11.80
N SER A 196 -0.04 11.03 11.93
CA SER A 196 -0.64 12.36 11.66
C SER A 196 0.16 13.24 10.71
N LEU A 197 1.48 13.36 10.90
CA LEU A 197 2.28 14.31 10.15
C LEU A 197 2.55 13.79 8.73
N LYS A 198 2.23 14.60 7.73
CA LYS A 198 2.46 14.27 6.31
C LYS A 198 3.85 14.73 5.87
N PRO A 199 4.48 14.01 4.93
CA PRO A 199 5.68 14.50 4.28
C PRO A 199 5.33 15.66 3.35
N GLU A 200 6.33 16.50 3.09
CA GLU A 200 6.26 17.60 2.16
C GLU A 200 6.13 17.13 0.71
N ALA A 201 4.98 17.41 0.09
CA ALA A 201 4.56 16.81 -1.19
C ALA A 201 5.51 17.03 -2.38
N ARG A 202 6.36 18.06 -2.30
CA ARG A 202 7.36 18.41 -3.33
C ARG A 202 8.63 17.57 -3.27
N PHE A 203 8.85 16.82 -2.19
CA PHE A 203 10.01 15.95 -2.02
C PHE A 203 9.56 14.49 -2.14
N LYS A 204 9.53 13.98 -3.37
CA LYS A 204 9.28 12.56 -3.68
C LYS A 204 10.60 11.89 -4.01
N GLY A 205 10.85 10.74 -3.38
CA GLY A 205 12.15 10.10 -3.39
C GLY A 205 12.61 9.56 -4.74
N PHE A 206 13.92 9.42 -4.85
CA PHE A 206 14.61 8.77 -5.94
C PHE A 206 15.23 7.47 -5.42
N ASP A 207 15.26 6.46 -6.27
CA ASP A 207 15.94 5.21 -5.97
C ASP A 207 17.45 5.43 -6.09
N LEU A 208 18.11 5.83 -4.99
CA LEU A 208 19.52 6.23 -5.01
C LEU A 208 20.32 5.57 -3.89
N PHE A 209 21.29 4.75 -4.28
CA PHE A 209 22.41 4.38 -3.43
C PHE A 209 23.32 5.61 -3.28
N ASP A 210 23.55 6.04 -2.04
CA ASP A 210 24.44 7.15 -1.70
C ASP A 210 25.53 6.66 -0.71
N ASP A 211 26.78 7.00 -0.98
CA ASP A 211 27.94 6.65 -0.15
C ASP A 211 28.07 7.54 1.09
N ILE A 212 27.42 8.71 1.12
CA ILE A 212 27.37 9.56 2.33
C ILE A 212 26.71 8.82 3.50
N TRP A 213 25.79 7.88 3.20
CA TRP A 213 25.02 7.10 4.19
C TRP A 213 25.49 5.65 4.37
N SER A 214 26.50 5.20 3.62
CA SER A 214 27.07 3.85 3.76
C SER A 214 27.67 3.60 5.15
N LYS A 215 27.96 4.69 5.89
CA LYS A 215 28.38 4.68 7.31
C LYS A 215 27.27 4.22 8.26
N PHE A 216 25.99 4.42 7.90
CA PHE A 216 24.81 4.13 8.74
C PHE A 216 24.00 2.91 8.25
N VAL A 217 24.25 2.42 7.04
CA VAL A 217 23.57 1.26 6.45
C VAL A 217 24.58 0.35 5.74
N LYS A 218 24.77 -0.87 6.25
CA LYS A 218 25.72 -1.86 5.70
C LYS A 218 25.19 -2.71 4.53
N GLU A 219 23.90 -2.62 4.20
CA GLU A 219 23.24 -3.53 3.24
C GLU A 219 23.07 -2.88 1.86
N ARG A 220 23.62 -3.55 0.83
CA ARG A 220 23.91 -3.02 -0.52
C ARG A 220 22.81 -3.22 -1.58
N ALA A 221 21.55 -3.48 -1.22
CA ALA A 221 20.50 -3.69 -2.23
C ALA A 221 19.07 -3.41 -1.72
N VAL A 222 18.74 -2.16 -1.38
CA VAL A 222 17.37 -1.79 -0.99
C VAL A 222 16.95 -0.49 -1.67
N SER A 223 15.85 -0.56 -2.42
CA SER A 223 15.23 0.64 -2.96
C SER A 223 14.85 1.56 -1.81
N ASN A 224 15.03 2.87 -1.97
CA ASN A 224 14.75 3.81 -0.90
C ASN A 224 13.94 5.03 -1.32
N LEU A 225 13.22 5.58 -0.34
CA LEU A 225 12.39 6.76 -0.45
C LEU A 225 12.86 7.77 0.60
N SER A 226 13.32 8.92 0.15
CA SER A 226 13.61 10.07 1.03
C SER A 226 12.37 10.96 1.14
N LEU A 227 11.96 11.23 2.37
CA LEU A 227 10.81 12.06 2.73
C LEU A 227 11.31 13.23 3.57
N LYS A 228 10.88 14.45 3.26
CA LYS A 228 11.14 15.60 4.13
C LYS A 228 9.91 15.91 4.96
N PHE A 229 10.10 16.09 6.26
CA PHE A 229 9.08 16.53 7.20
C PHE A 229 9.46 17.90 7.73
N SER A 230 8.48 18.81 7.83
CA SER A 230 8.73 20.14 8.38
C SER A 230 9.24 20.03 9.81
N ARG A 231 10.36 20.68 10.09
CA ARG A 231 10.93 20.67 11.45
C ARG A 231 9.94 21.24 12.48
N PRO A 232 9.22 22.35 12.23
CA PRO A 232 8.18 22.82 13.14
C PRO A 232 7.05 21.80 13.35
N GLY A 233 6.62 21.11 12.28
CA GLY A 233 5.61 20.07 12.37
C GLY A 233 6.06 18.90 13.25
N LEU A 234 7.32 18.49 13.13
CA LEU A 234 7.90 17.42 13.96
C LEU A 234 8.03 17.86 15.43
N ILE A 235 8.48 19.09 15.69
CA ILE A 235 8.58 19.62 17.06
C ILE A 235 7.20 19.64 17.72
N ASN A 236 6.16 20.08 17.01
CA ASN A 236 4.79 20.08 17.51
C ASN A 236 4.26 18.65 17.75
N LEU A 237 4.60 17.70 16.87
CA LEU A 237 4.23 16.29 17.01
C LEU A 237 4.88 15.65 18.25
N ILE A 238 6.14 15.96 18.53
CA ILE A 238 6.89 15.41 19.67
C ILE A 238 6.44 16.05 20.98
N GLY A 239 6.20 17.37 21.00
CA GLY A 239 5.73 18.10 22.19
C GLY A 239 6.75 18.18 23.34
N SER A 240 8.00 17.77 23.12
CA SER A 240 9.09 17.79 24.10
C SER A 240 10.31 18.54 23.58
N THR A 241 11.02 19.22 24.47
CA THR A 241 12.27 19.94 24.17
C THR A 241 13.54 19.12 24.41
N THR A 242 13.42 17.93 25.00
CA THR A 242 14.56 17.04 25.33
C THR A 242 14.14 15.57 25.34
N GLY A 243 15.08 14.65 25.14
CA GLY A 243 14.88 13.21 25.35
C GLY A 243 15.11 12.39 24.08
N SER A 244 14.59 11.16 24.06
CA SER A 244 14.61 10.28 22.88
C SER A 244 13.18 9.91 22.53
N TYR A 245 12.82 9.96 21.26
CA TYR A 245 11.46 9.79 20.78
C TYR A 245 11.40 8.81 19.63
N ASP A 246 10.43 7.90 19.66
CA ASP A 246 10.17 6.94 18.59
C ASP A 246 9.33 7.57 17.48
N LEU A 247 9.89 7.55 16.27
CA LEU A 247 9.20 7.95 15.06
C LEU A 247 8.78 6.71 14.28
N THR A 248 7.48 6.57 14.02
CA THR A 248 6.90 5.49 13.24
C THR A 248 6.30 6.05 11.95
N LEU A 249 6.88 5.66 10.82
CA LEU A 249 6.36 5.94 9.50
C LEU A 249 5.40 4.83 9.06
N THR A 250 4.19 5.19 8.66
CA THR A 250 3.19 4.27 8.10
C THR A 250 2.74 4.72 6.72
N GLY A 251 2.21 3.77 5.94
CA GLY A 251 1.66 4.02 4.60
C GLY A 251 1.24 2.75 3.90
N THR A 252 0.96 2.84 2.61
CA THR A 252 0.64 1.70 1.73
C THR A 252 1.62 1.61 0.56
N ILE A 253 1.99 0.38 0.20
CA ILE A 253 2.89 0.04 -0.92
C ILE A 253 2.36 -1.20 -1.65
N GLY A 254 2.13 -1.10 -2.95
CA GLY A 254 1.51 -2.18 -3.75
C GLY A 254 0.13 -2.60 -3.21
N GLY A 255 -0.61 -1.66 -2.63
CA GLY A 255 -1.91 -1.91 -1.99
C GLY A 255 -1.85 -2.43 -0.55
N ALA A 256 -0.69 -2.89 -0.07
CA ALA A 256 -0.53 -3.41 1.29
C ALA A 256 -0.04 -2.33 2.26
N GLY A 257 -0.50 -2.36 3.51
CA GLY A 257 0.01 -1.48 4.56
C GLY A 257 1.45 -1.82 4.96
N PHE A 258 2.23 -0.81 5.34
CA PHE A 258 3.57 -0.95 5.92
C PHE A 258 3.77 -0.05 7.14
N SER A 259 4.76 -0.40 7.96
CA SER A 259 5.24 0.42 9.09
C SER A 259 6.75 0.26 9.24
N ALA A 260 7.43 1.35 9.57
CA ALA A 260 8.86 1.39 9.88
C ALA A 260 9.12 2.37 11.02
N THR A 261 10.09 2.07 11.89
CA THR A 261 10.38 2.89 13.08
C THR A 261 11.86 3.23 13.16
N ASP A 262 12.16 4.43 13.62
CA ASP A 262 13.50 4.86 14.04
C ASP A 262 13.39 5.88 15.20
N LYS A 263 14.50 6.21 15.86
CA LYS A 263 14.53 7.16 16.98
C LYS A 263 15.11 8.51 16.57
N ILE A 264 14.60 9.56 17.19
CA ILE A 264 15.21 10.90 17.15
C ILE A 264 15.49 11.38 18.57
N LYS A 265 16.70 11.87 18.82
CA LYS A 265 17.07 12.50 20.09
C LYS A 265 16.75 13.99 20.03
N ILE A 266 16.09 14.55 21.02
CA ILE A 266 15.87 16.00 21.13
C ILE A 266 16.80 16.57 22.18
N ILE A 267 17.47 17.67 21.86
CA ILE A 267 18.32 18.41 22.80
C ILE A 267 17.94 19.88 22.81
N ASN A 268 18.03 20.50 23.98
CA ASN A 268 17.84 21.93 24.15
C ASN A 268 19.19 22.57 24.45
N PHE A 269 19.81 23.17 23.45
CA PHE A 269 21.03 23.95 23.63
C PHE A 269 21.02 25.18 22.72
N THR A 270 21.81 26.18 23.09
CA THR A 270 21.97 27.39 22.29
C THR A 270 23.09 27.17 21.29
N SER A 271 22.75 27.21 20.00
CA SER A 271 23.73 27.13 18.91
C SER A 271 24.80 28.20 19.06
N ALA A 272 26.04 27.87 18.69
CA ALA A 272 27.09 28.86 18.59
C ALA A 272 26.72 29.93 17.55
N SER A 273 27.28 31.14 17.72
CA SER A 273 27.03 32.26 16.83
C SER A 273 27.50 31.98 15.41
N ASP A 274 26.94 32.72 14.45
CA ASP A 274 27.40 32.67 13.07
C ASP A 274 28.91 32.94 12.97
N ARG A 275 29.55 32.32 11.96
CA ARG A 275 31.01 32.35 11.71
C ARG A 275 31.88 31.72 12.80
N THR A 276 31.30 30.99 13.75
CA THR A 276 32.07 30.21 14.73
C THR A 276 32.67 28.96 14.08
N LEU A 277 33.94 28.68 14.35
CA LEU A 277 34.60 27.43 13.99
C LEU A 277 34.33 26.37 15.06
N ILE A 278 33.85 25.20 14.64
CA ILE A 278 33.53 24.09 15.55
C ILE A 278 34.08 22.76 15.03
N MET A 279 34.37 21.85 15.96
CA MET A 279 34.69 20.45 15.65
C MET A 279 34.11 19.53 16.72
N SER A 280 33.84 18.27 16.36
CA SER A 280 33.47 17.25 17.35
C SER A 280 34.68 16.81 18.17
N THR A 281 34.47 16.44 19.44
CA THR A 281 35.49 15.78 20.25
C THR A 281 35.89 14.40 19.73
N THR A 282 35.08 13.79 18.85
CA THR A 282 35.28 12.44 18.30
C THR A 282 35.71 12.43 16.83
N SER A 283 35.77 13.59 16.16
CA SER A 283 36.12 13.69 14.74
C SER A 283 36.99 14.92 14.47
N PRO A 284 38.04 14.81 13.64
CA PRO A 284 38.90 15.94 13.30
C PRO A 284 38.28 16.91 12.29
N ALA A 285 37.10 16.61 11.72
CA ALA A 285 36.44 17.47 10.74
C ALA A 285 36.08 18.83 11.35
N VAL A 286 36.44 19.90 10.64
CA VAL A 286 36.22 21.28 11.08
C VAL A 286 35.11 21.92 10.25
N TYR A 287 34.22 22.64 10.93
CA TYR A 287 33.09 23.32 10.30
C TYR A 287 33.09 24.80 10.69
N ILE A 288 32.60 25.63 9.78
CA ILE A 288 32.21 27.00 10.10
C ILE A 288 30.68 27.09 10.09
N ILE A 289 30.11 27.80 11.05
CA ILE A 289 28.67 28.10 11.05
C ILE A 289 28.42 29.24 10.06
N LEU A 290 27.53 29.04 9.10
CA LEU A 290 27.05 30.04 8.14
C LEU A 290 25.53 30.06 8.14
N ASN A 291 24.96 31.21 8.53
CA ASN A 291 23.52 31.42 8.71
C ASN A 291 22.87 30.30 9.54
N GLY A 292 23.56 29.86 10.60
CA GLY A 292 23.08 28.79 11.50
C GLY A 292 23.22 27.36 10.95
N ARG A 293 23.86 27.17 9.79
CA ARG A 293 24.13 25.86 9.17
C ARG A 293 25.63 25.56 9.16
N LEU A 294 26.01 24.29 9.17
CA LEU A 294 27.44 23.89 9.11
C LEU A 294 27.93 23.82 7.68
N LEU A 295 29.01 24.54 7.38
CA LEU A 295 29.79 24.35 6.17
C LEU A 295 31.11 23.66 6.54
N HIS A 296 31.38 22.50 5.95
CA HIS A 296 32.62 21.74 6.18
C HIS A 296 33.81 22.43 5.53
N ILE A 297 34.92 22.58 6.27
CA ILE A 297 36.18 23.09 5.73
C ILE A 297 36.98 21.91 5.16
N PRO A 298 37.18 21.84 3.83
CA PRO A 298 37.59 20.60 3.18
C PRO A 298 39.04 20.17 3.46
N SER A 299 39.91 21.09 3.87
CA SER A 299 41.32 20.78 4.16
C SER A 299 41.99 21.80 5.08
N ALA A 300 43.17 21.46 5.61
CA ALA A 300 43.99 22.38 6.41
C ALA A 300 44.51 23.56 5.59
N GLU A 301 44.76 23.37 4.29
CA GLU A 301 45.15 24.43 3.36
C GLU A 301 43.98 25.39 3.12
N ALA A 302 42.75 24.89 2.95
CA ALA A 302 41.55 25.75 2.92
C ALA A 302 41.42 26.54 4.23
N PHE A 303 41.56 25.86 5.37
CA PHE A 303 41.53 26.51 6.69
C PHE A 303 42.54 27.66 6.79
N GLY A 304 43.80 27.42 6.37
CA GLY A 304 44.85 28.43 6.35
C GLY A 304 44.60 29.58 5.37
N ARG A 305 44.08 29.30 4.17
CA ARG A 305 43.76 30.31 3.14
C ARG A 305 42.72 31.32 3.61
N HIS A 306 41.77 30.91 4.44
CA HIS A 306 40.81 31.82 5.08
C HIS A 306 41.35 32.56 6.30
N GLY A 307 42.62 32.36 6.66
CA GLY A 307 43.24 32.98 7.83
C GLY A 307 42.71 32.46 9.17
N TYR A 308 41.95 31.36 9.16
CA TYR A 308 41.44 30.75 10.38
C TYR A 308 42.58 30.27 11.29
N LYS A 309 42.30 30.24 12.59
CA LYS A 309 43.28 29.86 13.62
C LYS A 309 42.78 28.66 14.39
N TRP A 310 43.59 27.63 14.51
CA TRP A 310 43.23 26.37 15.19
C TRP A 310 42.78 26.59 16.65
N GLN A 311 43.35 27.58 17.32
CA GLN A 311 42.96 27.98 18.69
C GLN A 311 41.54 28.53 18.81
N ASN A 312 40.94 28.99 17.71
CA ASN A 312 39.58 29.54 17.68
C ASN A 312 38.52 28.46 17.46
N ILE A 313 38.92 27.19 17.26
CA ILE A 313 37.99 26.08 17.06
C ILE A 313 37.39 25.69 18.41
N LYS A 314 36.07 25.81 18.53
CA LYS A 314 35.32 25.31 19.68
C LYS A 314 35.09 23.80 19.52
N LYS A 315 35.55 23.02 20.49
CA LYS A 315 35.22 21.58 20.58
C LYS A 315 33.82 21.41 21.17
N ILE A 316 33.01 20.59 20.51
CA ILE A 316 31.64 20.26 20.93
C ILE A 316 31.43 18.74 20.92
N SER A 317 30.35 18.26 21.54
CA SER A 317 30.02 16.83 21.49
C SER A 317 29.54 16.42 20.10
N ALA A 318 29.60 15.12 19.80
CA ALA A 318 29.05 14.56 18.56
C ALA A 318 27.54 14.86 18.44
N ASP A 319 26.77 14.68 19.51
CA ASP A 319 25.33 14.98 19.56
C ASP A 319 25.02 16.45 19.26
N GLU A 320 25.85 17.38 19.78
CA GLU A 320 25.68 18.81 19.50
C GLU A 320 25.95 19.09 18.02
N LEU A 321 27.02 18.51 17.45
CA LEU A 321 27.37 18.69 16.04
C LEU A 321 26.26 18.16 15.11
N GLU A 322 25.74 16.96 15.39
CA GLU A 322 24.67 16.32 14.60
C GLU A 322 23.36 17.08 14.61
N SER A 323 23.16 17.99 15.57
CA SER A 323 21.93 18.74 15.70
C SER A 323 21.79 19.95 14.76
N TYR A 324 22.91 20.37 14.15
CA TYR A 324 22.93 21.43 13.16
C TYR A 324 22.60 20.87 11.77
N SER A 325 21.82 21.62 10.99
CA SER A 325 21.71 21.36 9.55
C SER A 325 23.00 21.75 8.82
N THR A 326 23.33 21.02 7.76
CA THR A 326 24.48 21.29 6.89
C THR A 326 24.13 22.25 5.74
N ALA A 327 25.12 23.01 5.28
CA ALA A 327 25.06 23.86 4.10
C ALA A 327 25.68 23.11 2.90
N ASP A 328 24.98 22.09 2.42
CA ASP A 328 25.50 21.22 1.35
C ASP A 328 25.27 21.81 -0.05
N LEU A 329 24.33 22.72 -0.23
CA LEU A 329 24.12 23.44 -1.49
C LEU A 329 24.74 24.83 -1.36
N ILE A 330 25.69 25.15 -2.22
CA ILE A 330 26.42 26.42 -2.18
C ILE A 330 26.46 27.10 -3.55
N LYS A 331 26.49 28.43 -3.56
CA LYS A 331 26.78 29.24 -4.75
C LYS A 331 27.71 30.39 -4.41
N ALA A 332 28.47 30.88 -5.40
CA ALA A 332 29.14 32.17 -5.25
C ALA A 332 28.11 33.31 -5.32
N GLY A 333 28.36 34.43 -4.62
CA GLY A 333 27.46 35.59 -4.58
C GLY A 333 26.96 36.02 -5.96
N ASP A 334 27.89 36.20 -6.88
CA ASP A 334 27.64 36.75 -8.22
C ASP A 334 27.40 35.68 -9.30
N SER A 335 27.32 34.40 -8.92
CA SER A 335 27.07 33.30 -9.86
C SER A 335 25.66 32.73 -9.71
N ALA A 336 25.10 32.31 -10.85
CA ALA A 336 23.90 31.50 -10.92
C ALA A 336 24.20 30.00 -10.73
N ASP A 337 25.46 29.59 -10.84
CA ASP A 337 25.88 28.19 -10.71
C ASP A 337 25.72 27.71 -9.28
N VAL A 338 25.01 26.60 -9.12
CA VAL A 338 24.75 25.95 -7.84
C VAL A 338 25.56 24.67 -7.76
N TYR A 339 26.20 24.45 -6.62
CA TYR A 339 27.03 23.28 -6.38
C TYR A 339 26.54 22.51 -5.17
N LEU A 340 26.53 21.19 -5.26
CA LEU A 340 26.41 20.29 -4.12
C LEU A 340 27.80 19.97 -3.57
N VAL A 341 28.00 20.15 -2.27
CA VAL A 341 29.18 19.74 -1.52
C VAL A 341 28.95 18.33 -0.99
N VAL A 342 29.80 17.40 -1.40
CA VAL A 342 29.73 15.99 -1.00
C VAL A 342 31.14 15.46 -0.79
N GLY A 343 31.40 14.89 0.40
CA GLY A 343 32.70 14.28 0.69
C GLY A 343 33.89 15.25 0.57
N GLY A 344 33.67 16.55 0.81
CA GLY A 344 34.69 17.58 0.64
C GLY A 344 34.94 17.99 -0.83
N MET A 345 34.18 17.46 -1.79
CA MET A 345 34.20 17.85 -3.20
C MET A 345 32.98 18.70 -3.54
N LYS A 346 33.04 19.48 -4.63
CA LYS A 346 31.88 20.15 -5.21
C LYS A 346 31.44 19.48 -6.52
N ARG A 347 30.14 19.33 -6.68
CA ARG A 347 29.50 18.84 -7.90
C ARG A 347 28.58 19.92 -8.45
N HIS A 348 28.76 20.29 -9.72
CA HIS A 348 27.95 21.31 -10.35
C HIS A 348 26.55 20.78 -10.67
N ILE A 349 25.50 21.51 -10.29
CA ILE A 349 24.12 21.21 -10.64
C ILE A 349 23.79 21.92 -11.95
N LEU A 350 23.81 21.17 -13.05
CA LEU A 350 23.81 21.71 -14.41
C LEU A 350 22.51 22.43 -14.82
N SER A 351 21.39 22.13 -14.17
CA SER A 351 20.10 22.74 -14.51
C SER A 351 19.12 22.67 -13.35
N ALA A 352 18.03 23.44 -13.47
CA ALA A 352 16.91 23.35 -12.55
C ALA A 352 16.24 21.96 -12.56
N ASP A 353 16.22 21.26 -13.70
CA ASP A 353 15.70 19.90 -13.77
C ASP A 353 16.57 18.93 -12.98
N VAL A 354 17.90 19.06 -13.07
CA VAL A 354 18.82 18.29 -12.25
C VAL A 354 18.59 18.62 -10.77
N PHE A 355 18.48 19.90 -10.42
CA PHE A 355 18.22 20.35 -9.04
C PHE A 355 16.93 19.73 -8.47
N ASN A 356 15.83 19.85 -9.21
CA ASN A 356 14.51 19.33 -8.83
C ASN A 356 14.50 17.79 -8.79
N SER A 357 15.28 17.13 -9.64
CA SER A 357 15.41 15.66 -9.64
C SER A 357 16.20 15.08 -8.46
N TYR A 358 16.72 15.91 -7.56
CA TYR A 358 17.20 15.46 -6.25
C TYR A 358 16.28 15.84 -5.10
N GLY A 359 15.17 16.53 -5.37
CA GLY A 359 14.32 17.10 -4.33
C GLY A 359 15.06 18.16 -3.51
N PHE A 360 15.94 18.94 -4.13
CA PHE A 360 16.55 20.08 -3.47
C PHE A 360 15.56 21.24 -3.37
N ASP A 361 15.76 22.10 -2.37
CA ASP A 361 14.98 23.34 -2.20
C ASP A 361 15.90 24.52 -2.51
N TRP A 362 15.46 25.45 -3.37
CA TRP A 362 16.23 26.64 -3.72
C TRP A 362 16.54 27.52 -2.49
N ASN A 363 15.71 27.44 -1.45
CA ASN A 363 15.95 28.12 -0.18
C ASN A 363 17.06 27.47 0.67
N ASP A 364 17.53 26.28 0.29
CA ASP A 364 18.64 25.60 0.97
C ASP A 364 20.02 26.03 0.46
N ILE A 365 20.09 26.85 -0.59
CA ILE A 365 21.36 27.29 -1.18
C ILE A 365 22.01 28.37 -0.30
N ALA A 366 23.16 28.04 0.27
CA ALA A 366 24.01 28.99 0.98
C ALA A 366 24.86 29.81 -0.01
N THR A 367 24.91 31.12 0.18
CA THR A 367 25.84 31.98 -0.57
C THR A 367 27.20 32.02 0.14
N VAL A 368 28.27 31.73 -0.60
CA VAL A 368 29.65 31.70 -0.10
C VAL A 368 30.57 32.58 -0.95
N SER A 369 31.79 32.84 -0.47
CA SER A 369 32.82 33.52 -1.26
C SER A 369 33.31 32.64 -2.41
N THR A 370 33.84 33.25 -3.46
CA THR A 370 34.52 32.52 -4.55
C THR A 370 35.68 31.68 -4.02
N THR A 371 36.49 32.23 -3.09
CA THR A 371 37.57 31.49 -2.41
C THR A 371 37.05 30.22 -1.75
N THR A 372 36.00 30.32 -0.94
CA THR A 372 35.35 29.17 -0.29
C THR A 372 34.92 28.12 -1.33
N LEU A 373 34.30 28.55 -2.43
CA LEU A 373 33.88 27.65 -3.49
C LEU A 373 35.08 26.96 -4.17
N THR A 374 36.22 27.65 -4.34
CA THR A 374 37.45 27.06 -4.91
C THR A 374 38.15 26.06 -4.00
N ASP A 375 37.87 26.07 -2.69
CA ASP A 375 38.47 25.12 -1.76
C ASP A 375 37.98 23.69 -1.97
N TYR A 376 36.79 23.53 -2.53
CA TYR A 376 36.24 22.23 -2.86
C TYR A 376 36.75 21.79 -4.25
N PRO A 377 37.52 20.70 -4.37
CA PRO A 377 37.85 20.12 -5.66
C PRO A 377 36.57 19.67 -6.38
N GLY A 378 36.56 19.77 -7.70
CA GLY A 378 35.44 19.29 -8.52
C GLY A 378 35.36 17.77 -8.53
N VAL A 379 34.14 17.21 -8.52
CA VAL A 379 33.92 15.78 -8.76
C VAL A 379 34.44 15.40 -10.15
N GLN A 380 35.27 14.35 -10.22
CA GLN A 380 35.86 13.86 -11.47
C GLN A 380 35.29 12.52 -11.92
N LEU A 381 34.79 11.69 -11.01
CA LEU A 381 34.34 10.34 -11.31
C LEU A 381 32.88 10.20 -10.89
N ILE A 382 32.04 9.73 -11.80
CA ILE A 382 30.63 9.46 -11.52
C ILE A 382 30.21 8.07 -11.97
N LYS A 383 29.14 7.55 -11.39
CA LYS A 383 28.39 6.42 -11.93
C LYS A 383 26.89 6.65 -11.79
N LEU A 384 26.09 6.05 -12.67
CA LEU A 384 24.64 6.05 -12.48
C LEU A 384 24.26 5.06 -11.39
N ALA A 385 23.23 5.38 -10.63
CA ALA A 385 22.62 4.44 -9.70
C ALA A 385 22.14 3.18 -10.44
N GLY A 386 22.52 2.01 -9.93
CA GLY A 386 22.18 0.71 -10.55
C GLY A 386 23.01 0.33 -11.78
N ASP A 387 23.91 1.19 -12.26
CA ASP A 387 24.84 0.90 -13.35
C ASP A 387 26.23 0.52 -12.81
N ALA A 388 26.90 -0.40 -13.50
CA ALA A 388 28.28 -0.79 -13.25
C ALA A 388 29.30 0.15 -13.94
N LYS A 389 28.87 0.91 -14.96
CA LYS A 389 29.74 1.83 -15.70
C LYS A 389 30.15 3.02 -14.85
N VAL A 390 31.46 3.28 -14.81
CA VAL A 390 32.05 4.49 -14.23
C VAL A 390 32.49 5.42 -15.34
N TYR A 391 32.22 6.71 -15.17
CA TYR A 391 32.55 7.75 -16.13
C TYR A 391 33.51 8.77 -15.52
N LEU A 392 34.50 9.19 -16.32
CA LEU A 392 35.35 10.35 -16.05
C LEU A 392 34.66 11.61 -16.58
N LEU A 393 34.58 12.64 -15.74
CA LEU A 393 34.13 13.97 -16.13
C LEU A 393 35.32 14.79 -16.60
N SER A 394 35.31 15.18 -17.88
CA SER A 394 36.37 15.99 -18.48
C SER A 394 35.82 16.81 -19.65
N GLY A 395 36.27 18.05 -19.81
CA GLY A 395 35.85 18.91 -20.93
C GLY A 395 34.33 19.14 -21.02
N GLY A 396 33.62 19.09 -19.89
CA GLY A 396 32.16 19.19 -19.84
C GLY A 396 31.43 17.93 -20.34
N LYS A 397 32.12 16.80 -20.52
CA LYS A 397 31.57 15.53 -20.99
C LYS A 397 31.81 14.40 -19.99
N LYS A 398 30.99 13.34 -20.09
CA LYS A 398 31.20 12.06 -19.40
C LYS A 398 31.85 11.07 -20.36
N HIS A 399 32.94 10.44 -19.93
CA HIS A 399 33.73 9.48 -20.70
C HIS A 399 33.69 8.13 -20.01
N TRP A 400 33.11 7.11 -20.63
CA TRP A 400 33.04 5.79 -20.01
C TRP A 400 34.44 5.19 -19.86
N ILE A 401 34.78 4.76 -18.64
CA ILE A 401 36.00 4.00 -18.36
C ILE A 401 35.72 2.55 -18.70
N SER A 402 36.33 2.06 -19.78
CA SER A 402 35.88 0.85 -20.48
C SER A 402 35.94 -0.44 -19.65
N SER A 403 36.72 -0.46 -18.56
CA SER A 403 36.73 -1.57 -17.59
C SER A 403 37.32 -1.18 -16.23
N ALA A 404 37.13 -2.04 -15.22
CA ALA A 404 37.81 -1.94 -13.93
C ALA A 404 39.34 -1.98 -14.07
N SER A 405 39.86 -2.77 -15.02
CA SER A 405 41.31 -2.82 -15.28
C SER A 405 41.84 -1.48 -15.78
N VAL A 406 41.10 -0.80 -16.67
CA VAL A 406 41.45 0.56 -17.11
C VAL A 406 41.38 1.53 -15.94
N PHE A 407 40.35 1.42 -15.10
CA PHE A 407 40.21 2.25 -13.90
C PHE A 407 41.44 2.17 -12.99
N GLU A 408 41.89 0.95 -12.69
CA GLU A 408 43.06 0.68 -11.84
C GLU A 408 44.36 1.09 -12.53
N LYS A 409 44.53 0.80 -13.83
CA LYS A 409 45.70 1.20 -14.62
C LYS A 409 45.87 2.72 -14.65
N ARG A 410 44.77 3.46 -14.74
CA ARG A 410 44.74 4.94 -14.67
C ARG A 410 44.87 5.48 -13.25
N LYS A 411 44.98 4.60 -12.24
CA LYS A 411 45.12 4.92 -10.80
C LYS A 411 43.95 5.75 -10.26
N PHE A 412 42.76 5.57 -10.83
CA PHE A 412 41.57 6.17 -10.27
C PHE A 412 41.20 5.52 -8.93
N ASN A 413 40.52 6.27 -8.07
CA ASN A 413 40.17 5.81 -6.73
C ASN A 413 38.66 5.48 -6.68
N TRP A 414 38.32 4.23 -6.35
CA TRP A 414 36.94 3.79 -6.22
C TRP A 414 36.16 4.58 -5.16
N ASN A 415 36.83 5.07 -4.11
CA ASN A 415 36.22 5.91 -3.08
C ASN A 415 35.95 7.36 -3.54
N ALA A 416 36.42 7.75 -4.73
CA ALA A 416 36.16 9.05 -5.33
C ALA A 416 34.99 9.03 -6.33
N VAL A 417 34.37 7.86 -6.57
CA VAL A 417 33.26 7.72 -7.50
C VAL A 417 31.95 8.18 -6.86
N VAL A 418 31.38 9.26 -7.41
CA VAL A 418 30.10 9.81 -6.94
C VAL A 418 28.93 9.20 -7.71
N ILE A 419 27.87 8.84 -7.02
CA ILE A 419 26.66 8.30 -7.65
C ILE A 419 25.74 9.43 -8.05
N VAL A 420 25.20 9.40 -9.27
CA VAL A 420 24.23 10.36 -9.78
C VAL A 420 22.97 9.67 -10.29
N ASN A 421 21.86 10.39 -10.34
CA ASN A 421 20.61 9.92 -10.95
C ASN A 421 20.68 10.00 -12.48
N ASN A 422 19.66 9.43 -13.15
CA ASN A 422 19.60 9.42 -14.62
C ASN A 422 19.45 10.83 -15.20
N VAL A 423 18.68 11.72 -14.56
CA VAL A 423 18.45 13.09 -15.05
C VAL A 423 19.76 13.87 -15.14
N GLU A 424 20.61 13.80 -14.11
CA GLU A 424 21.93 14.42 -14.12
C GLU A 424 22.86 13.76 -15.13
N ALA A 425 22.89 12.44 -15.15
CA ALA A 425 23.73 11.72 -16.08
C ALA A 425 23.40 12.10 -17.52
N ASP A 426 22.12 12.15 -17.89
CA ASP A 426 21.64 12.46 -19.24
C ASP A 426 21.86 13.93 -19.61
N ALA A 427 21.89 14.83 -18.63
CA ALA A 427 22.26 16.23 -18.83
C ALA A 427 23.75 16.43 -19.19
N ILE A 428 24.62 15.43 -18.94
CA ILE A 428 26.05 15.49 -19.27
C ILE A 428 26.29 14.83 -20.66
N PRO A 429 26.80 15.58 -21.66
CA PRO A 429 27.11 15.02 -22.97
C PRO A 429 28.14 13.89 -22.91
N THR A 430 27.97 12.87 -23.74
CA THR A 430 28.90 11.73 -23.82
C THR A 430 30.12 12.08 -24.68
N GLY A 431 31.32 11.78 -24.18
CA GLY A 431 32.58 11.85 -24.91
C GLY A 431 33.12 10.47 -25.29
N GLU A 432 34.32 10.43 -25.88
CA GLU A 432 34.99 9.17 -26.22
C GLU A 432 35.36 8.34 -24.99
N ASN A 433 35.33 7.02 -25.10
CA ASN A 433 35.63 6.14 -23.97
C ASN A 433 37.11 6.21 -23.57
N VAL A 434 37.38 6.13 -22.27
CA VAL A 434 38.73 5.97 -21.72
C VAL A 434 39.12 4.50 -21.83
N GLN A 435 40.22 4.25 -22.56
CA GLN A 435 40.83 2.92 -22.75
C GLN A 435 42.08 2.71 -21.89
#